data_AF-A0A662FFJ0-F1
#
_entry.id   AF-A0A662FFJ0-F1
#
_cell.length_a   1.000
_cell.length_b   1.000
_cell.length_c   1.000
_cell.angle_alpha   90.00
_cell.angle_beta   90.00
_cell.angle_gamma   90.00
#
_symmetry.space_group_name_H-M   'P 1'
#
loop_
_entity.id
_entity.type
_entity.pdbx_description
1 polymer ?
#
loop_
_entity_poly.entity_id
_entity_poly.type
_entity_poly.pdbx_seq_one_letter_code
_entity_poly.pdbx_strand_id
1 'polypeptide(L)'
;MAVASRMIDILKIIAITFIPTLELRASIPFGIFIAKLPTLAVFFTAFITNVFLGMIVFMLFDKFIHVLRKNKYFNRFYQKTVEKAQKKVKEKINRYGPIGLSIFIAIPLPGSGSYTGALIANILNLNKKQFFIANAVGVFVAALAVTLACLTGSATLAVFLK
;
A
#
# COMPACT_ATOMS: atom_id res chain seq x y z
N MET A 1 24.13 19.85 -13.56
CA MET A 1 23.17 19.00 -14.32
C MET A 1 22.83 17.68 -13.62
N ALA A 2 23.79 16.92 -13.06
CA ALA A 2 23.53 15.60 -12.45
C ALA A 2 22.63 15.60 -11.18
N VAL A 3 22.58 16.70 -10.41
CA VAL A 3 21.71 16.80 -9.23
C VAL A 3 20.25 17.03 -9.64
N ALA A 4 20.02 17.90 -10.63
CA ALA A 4 18.69 18.19 -11.14
C ALA A 4 18.02 16.95 -11.75
N SER A 5 18.78 16.12 -12.47
CA SER A 5 18.26 14.85 -13.02
C SER A 5 17.86 13.87 -11.91
N ARG A 6 18.66 13.75 -10.85
CA ARG A 6 18.33 12.89 -9.69
C ARG A 6 17.04 13.32 -8.97
N MET A 7 16.82 14.62 -8.81
CA MET A 7 15.58 15.14 -8.21
C MET A 7 14.36 14.80 -9.04
N ILE A 8 14.46 14.94 -10.37
CA ILE A 8 13.38 14.60 -11.30
C ILE A 8 13.04 13.10 -11.20
N ASP A 9 14.04 12.24 -11.09
CA ASP A 9 13.81 10.80 -11.00
C ASP A 9 13.19 10.37 -9.66
N ILE A 10 13.52 11.04 -8.56
CA ILE A 10 12.82 10.87 -7.27
C ILE A 10 11.34 11.27 -7.40
N LEU A 11 11.05 12.38 -8.08
CA LEU A 11 9.67 12.80 -8.34
C LEU A 11 8.91 11.78 -9.19
N LYS A 12 9.57 11.15 -10.17
CA LYS A 12 8.97 10.07 -10.96
C LYS A 12 8.66 8.84 -10.10
N ILE A 13 9.57 8.44 -9.19
CA ILE A 13 9.31 7.34 -8.23
C ILE A 13 8.05 7.65 -7.43
N ILE A 14 7.94 8.88 -6.90
CA ILE A 14 6.76 9.33 -6.16
C ILE A 14 5.52 9.21 -7.04
N ALA A 15 5.54 9.83 -8.24
CA ALA A 15 4.41 9.83 -9.16
C ALA A 15 3.96 8.41 -9.53
N ILE A 16 4.89 7.50 -9.83
CA ILE A 16 4.58 6.10 -10.15
C ILE A 16 3.95 5.40 -8.94
N THR A 17 4.44 5.66 -7.73
CA THR A 17 3.84 5.10 -6.51
C THR A 17 2.41 5.57 -6.30
N PHE A 18 2.06 6.80 -6.68
CA PHE A 18 0.68 7.27 -6.64
C PHE A 18 -0.24 6.60 -7.67
N ILE A 19 0.28 5.93 -8.70
CA ILE A 19 -0.57 5.27 -9.69
C ILE A 19 -1.16 3.98 -9.09
N PRO A 20 -2.50 3.81 -9.07
CA PRO A 20 -3.12 2.57 -8.64
C PRO A 20 -2.56 1.37 -9.39
N THR A 21 -2.52 0.21 -8.72
CA THR A 21 -1.98 -1.04 -9.27
C THR A 21 -0.45 -1.08 -9.38
N LEU A 22 0.20 0.03 -9.75
CA LEU A 22 1.65 0.15 -9.89
C LEU A 22 2.35 0.28 -8.53
N GLU A 23 1.94 1.25 -7.71
CA GLU A 23 2.46 1.50 -6.35
C GLU A 23 4.01 1.35 -6.25
N LEU A 24 4.51 0.77 -5.15
CA LEU A 24 5.93 0.47 -4.95
C LEU A 24 6.46 -0.66 -5.85
N ARG A 25 5.57 -1.48 -6.44
CA ARG A 25 5.98 -2.62 -7.28
C ARG A 25 6.62 -2.17 -8.57
N ALA A 26 6.15 -1.05 -9.12
CA ALA A 26 6.74 -0.45 -10.31
C ALA A 26 7.80 0.60 -9.97
N SER A 27 7.60 1.39 -8.90
CA SER A 27 8.50 2.49 -8.59
C SER A 27 9.88 2.03 -8.10
N ILE A 28 9.97 0.90 -7.40
CA ILE A 28 11.26 0.33 -6.95
C ILE A 28 12.09 -0.18 -8.15
N PRO A 29 11.58 -1.09 -9.02
CA PRO A 29 12.32 -1.50 -10.22
C PRO A 29 12.68 -0.33 -11.13
N PHE A 30 11.77 0.65 -11.30
CA PHE A 30 12.07 1.87 -12.05
C PHE A 30 13.26 2.63 -11.44
N GLY A 31 13.24 2.85 -10.13
CA GLY A 31 14.28 3.56 -9.41
C GLY A 31 15.66 2.88 -9.49
N ILE A 32 15.68 1.54 -9.40
CA ILE A 32 16.91 0.75 -9.40
C ILE A 32 17.45 0.57 -10.83
N PHE A 33 16.64 0.11 -11.78
CA PHE A 33 17.13 -0.29 -13.10
C PHE A 33 17.16 0.85 -14.12
N ILE A 34 16.17 1.74 -14.09
CA ILE A 34 16.02 2.80 -15.09
C ILE A 34 16.69 4.08 -14.61
N ALA A 35 16.30 4.56 -13.42
CA ALA A 35 16.87 5.78 -12.85
C ALA A 35 18.27 5.58 -12.23
N LYS A 36 18.67 4.32 -11.98
CA LYS A 36 19.98 3.94 -11.43
C LYS A 36 20.33 4.72 -10.15
N LEU A 37 19.32 4.99 -9.32
CA LEU A 37 19.48 5.68 -8.05
C LEU A 37 20.00 4.72 -6.98
N PRO A 38 20.63 5.23 -5.90
CA PRO A 38 21.04 4.39 -4.78
C PRO A 38 19.84 3.62 -4.22
N THR A 39 19.96 2.30 -4.11
CA THR A 39 18.87 1.39 -3.73
C THR A 39 18.19 1.80 -2.43
N LEU A 40 18.97 2.25 -1.44
CA LEU A 40 18.44 2.70 -0.15
C LEU A 40 17.53 3.94 -0.30
N ALA A 41 17.93 4.88 -1.16
CA ALA A 41 17.14 6.08 -1.43
C ALA A 41 15.83 5.73 -2.15
N VAL A 42 15.87 4.83 -3.13
CA VAL A 42 14.68 4.31 -3.82
C VAL A 42 13.75 3.63 -2.83
N PHE A 43 14.28 2.72 -2.00
CA PHE A 43 13.54 1.98 -0.98
C PHE A 43 12.78 2.92 -0.05
N PHE A 44 13.47 3.86 0.60
CA PHE A 44 12.83 4.75 1.56
C PHE A 44 11.86 5.73 0.90
N THR A 45 12.18 6.23 -0.30
CA THR A 45 11.27 7.11 -1.06
C THR A 45 9.97 6.40 -1.40
N ALA A 46 10.06 5.19 -1.99
CA ALA A 46 8.89 4.41 -2.36
C ALA A 46 8.09 3.98 -1.12
N PHE A 47 8.77 3.53 -0.06
CA PHE A 47 8.16 3.13 1.20
C PHE A 47 7.35 4.27 1.83
N ILE A 48 7.97 5.42 2.09
CA ILE A 48 7.32 6.56 2.75
C ILE A 48 6.16 7.07 1.90
N THR A 49 6.37 7.18 0.58
CA THR A 49 5.32 7.63 -0.35
C THR A 49 4.13 6.69 -0.31
N ASN A 50 4.36 5.37 -0.32
CA ASN A 50 3.27 4.40 -0.35
C ASN A 50 2.53 4.30 0.99
N VAL A 51 3.23 4.47 2.12
CA VAL A 51 2.58 4.57 3.43
C VAL A 51 1.66 5.78 3.49
N PHE A 52 2.14 6.93 3.01
CA PHE A 52 1.37 8.16 2.96
C PHE A 52 0.17 8.04 2.01
N LEU A 53 0.37 7.48 0.83
CA LEU A 53 -0.68 7.16 -0.12
C LEU A 53 -1.77 6.31 0.52
N GLY A 54 -1.41 5.21 1.18
CA GLY A 54 -2.38 4.34 1.86
C GLY A 54 -3.23 5.10 2.87
N MET A 55 -2.63 6.02 3.64
CA MET A 55 -3.37 6.87 4.59
C MET A 55 -4.35 7.81 3.90
N ILE A 56 -3.94 8.44 2.80
CA ILE A 56 -4.84 9.29 2.00
C ILE A 56 -6.02 8.47 1.51
N VAL A 57 -5.76 7.31 0.90
CA VAL A 57 -6.80 6.44 0.34
C VAL A 57 -7.75 5.95 1.41
N PHE A 58 -7.25 5.56 2.58
CA PHE A 58 -8.07 5.15 3.72
C PHE A 58 -9.02 6.26 4.17
N MET A 59 -8.52 7.50 4.30
CA MET A 59 -9.35 8.65 4.69
C MET A 59 -10.38 9.01 3.60
N LEU A 60 -10.02 8.87 2.33
CA LEU A 60 -10.95 9.09 1.22
C LEU A 60 -12.09 8.07 1.25
N PHE A 61 -11.80 6.79 1.49
CA PHE A 61 -12.83 5.76 1.63
C PHE A 61 -13.72 5.98 2.85
N ASP A 62 -13.15 6.34 4.01
CA ASP A 62 -13.91 6.63 5.22
C ASP A 62 -14.90 7.80 4.97
N LYS A 63 -14.41 8.87 4.33
CA LYS A 63 -15.23 10.03 3.95
C LYS A 63 -16.29 9.65 2.91
N PHE A 64 -15.94 8.83 1.93
CA PHE A 64 -16.86 8.37 0.88
C PHE A 64 -18.01 7.55 1.47
N ILE A 65 -17.71 6.60 2.36
CA ILE A 65 -18.73 5.82 3.08
C ILE A 65 -19.60 6.75 3.94
N HIS A 66 -19.01 7.71 4.64
CA HIS A 66 -19.77 8.69 5.42
C HIS A 66 -20.75 9.50 4.55
N VAL A 67 -20.32 9.93 3.35
CA VAL A 67 -21.20 10.62 2.39
C VAL A 67 -22.31 9.70 1.88
N LEU A 68 -22.00 8.46 1.50
CA LEU A 68 -23.01 7.50 1.05
C LEU A 68 -24.06 7.20 2.13
N ARG A 69 -23.65 7.16 3.40
CA ARG A 69 -24.57 6.95 4.54
C ARG A 69 -25.52 8.11 4.80
N LYS A 70 -25.36 9.28 4.14
CA LYS A 70 -26.39 10.33 4.16
C LYS A 70 -27.67 9.89 3.42
N ASN A 71 -27.57 8.97 2.46
CA ASN A 71 -28.72 8.37 1.81
C ASN A 71 -29.39 7.34 2.74
N LYS A 72 -30.67 7.57 3.08
CA LYS A 72 -31.45 6.72 4.00
C LYS A 72 -31.54 5.25 3.53
N TYR A 73 -31.63 4.99 2.23
CA TYR A 73 -31.70 3.64 1.69
C TYR A 73 -30.37 2.90 1.87
N PHE A 74 -29.27 3.54 1.47
CA PHE A 74 -27.93 2.98 1.64
C PHE A 74 -27.59 2.77 3.11
N ASN A 75 -27.90 3.73 3.98
CA ASN A 75 -27.64 3.59 5.41
C ASN A 75 -28.40 2.42 6.04
N ARG A 76 -29.68 2.23 5.69
CA ARG A 76 -30.45 1.06 6.16
C ARG A 76 -29.84 -0.26 5.70
N PHE A 77 -29.40 -0.34 4.45
CA PHE A 77 -28.70 -1.52 3.93
C PHE A 77 -27.37 -1.76 4.65
N TYR A 78 -26.55 -0.71 4.78
CA TYR A 78 -25.25 -0.75 5.44
C TYR A 78 -25.36 -1.21 6.91
N GLN A 79 -26.34 -0.68 7.65
CA GLN A 79 -26.60 -1.09 9.03
C GLN A 79 -27.01 -2.57 9.15
N LYS A 80 -27.92 -3.03 8.27
CA LYS A 80 -28.43 -4.41 8.30
C LYS A 80 -27.38 -5.45 7.93
N THR A 81 -26.49 -5.11 6.99
CA THR A 81 -25.51 -6.04 6.42
C THR A 81 -24.13 -5.86 7.06
N VAL A 82 -23.52 -4.69 6.86
CA VAL A 82 -22.11 -4.44 7.21
C VAL A 82 -21.94 -4.24 8.71
N GLU A 83 -22.66 -3.30 9.33
CA GLU A 83 -22.49 -3.01 10.77
C GLU A 83 -22.89 -4.22 11.63
N LYS A 84 -23.94 -4.96 11.23
CA LYS A 84 -24.37 -6.17 11.93
C LYS A 84 -23.30 -7.25 11.88
N ALA A 85 -22.66 -7.45 10.72
CA ALA A 85 -21.55 -8.40 10.58
C ALA A 85 -20.33 -7.96 11.41
N GLN A 86 -19.92 -6.69 11.30
CA GLN A 86 -18.80 -6.13 12.07
C GLN A 86 -19.00 -6.30 13.58
N LYS A 87 -20.19 -6.04 14.10
CA LYS A 87 -20.50 -6.21 15.54
C LYS A 87 -20.32 -7.66 16.01
N LYS A 88 -20.70 -8.65 15.19
CA LYS A 88 -20.58 -10.08 15.54
C LYS A 88 -19.13 -10.55 15.67
N VAL A 89 -18.21 -9.96 14.91
CA VAL A 89 -16.80 -10.39 14.87
C VAL A 89 -15.85 -9.30 15.37
N LYS A 90 -16.35 -8.31 16.10
CA LYS A 90 -15.59 -7.11 16.51
C LYS A 90 -14.30 -7.44 17.25
N GLU A 91 -14.35 -8.39 18.18
CA GLU A 91 -13.17 -8.81 18.95
C GLU A 91 -12.09 -9.43 18.05
N LYS A 92 -12.50 -10.33 17.13
CA LYS A 92 -11.62 -10.94 16.15
C LYS A 92 -11.03 -9.90 15.20
N ILE A 93 -11.83 -8.95 14.73
CA ILE A 93 -11.37 -7.85 13.88
C ILE A 93 -10.32 -7.01 14.62
N ASN A 94 -10.57 -6.64 15.88
CA ASN A 94 -9.63 -5.80 16.63
C ASN A 94 -8.28 -6.49 16.87
N ARG A 95 -8.30 -7.81 17.10
CA ARG A 95 -7.10 -8.61 17.38
C ARG A 95 -6.34 -9.02 16.11
N TYR A 96 -7.06 -9.51 15.11
CA TYR A 96 -6.46 -10.14 13.91
C TYR A 96 -6.58 -9.29 12.65
N GLY A 97 -7.48 -8.30 12.62
CA GLY A 97 -7.68 -7.43 11.46
C GLY A 97 -6.41 -6.69 11.05
N PRO A 98 -5.70 -5.99 11.96
CA PRO A 98 -4.44 -5.32 11.62
C PRO A 98 -3.34 -6.29 11.13
N ILE A 99 -3.27 -7.49 11.71
CA ILE A 99 -2.26 -8.51 11.37
C ILE A 99 -2.56 -9.12 10.00
N GLY A 100 -3.80 -9.54 9.77
CA GLY A 100 -4.22 -10.07 8.46
C GLY A 100 -4.08 -9.02 7.36
N LEU A 101 -4.37 -7.76 7.68
CA LEU A 101 -4.22 -6.66 6.75
C LEU A 101 -2.75 -6.37 6.42
N SER A 102 -1.85 -6.39 7.41
CA SER A 102 -0.42 -6.18 7.15
C SER A 102 0.15 -7.29 6.27
N ILE A 103 -0.23 -8.56 6.53
CA ILE A 103 0.15 -9.71 5.69
C ILE A 103 -0.38 -9.55 4.26
N PHE A 104 -1.65 -9.15 4.11
CA PHE A 104 -2.24 -8.90 2.79
C PHE A 104 -1.48 -7.82 2.01
N ILE A 105 -1.14 -6.70 2.65
CA ILE A 105 -0.40 -5.60 2.02
C ILE A 105 1.07 -6.01 1.73
N ALA A 106 1.66 -6.86 2.56
CA ALA A 106 3.04 -7.33 2.42
C ALA A 106 3.29 -8.16 1.15
N ILE A 107 2.26 -8.81 0.63
CA ILE A 107 2.36 -9.62 -0.57
C ILE A 107 2.43 -8.68 -1.79
N PRO A 108 3.53 -8.63 -2.56
CA PRO A 108 3.69 -7.69 -3.67
C PRO A 108 3.06 -8.24 -4.97
N LEU A 109 1.78 -8.64 -4.91
CA LEU A 109 1.03 -9.15 -6.06
C LEU A 109 0.10 -8.08 -6.65
N PRO A 110 -0.32 -8.19 -7.92
CA PRO A 110 -1.37 -7.34 -8.46
C PRO A 110 -2.67 -7.53 -7.68
N GLY A 111 -3.31 -6.43 -7.30
CA GLY A 111 -4.58 -6.43 -6.56
C GLY A 111 -4.46 -6.43 -5.02
N SER A 112 -3.31 -6.79 -4.45
CA SER A 112 -3.01 -6.47 -3.04
C SER A 112 -2.44 -5.05 -2.94
N GLY A 113 -2.17 -4.56 -1.73
CA GLY A 113 -1.45 -3.31 -1.51
C GLY A 113 -2.23 -2.27 -0.71
N SER A 114 -1.73 -1.04 -0.69
CA SER A 114 -2.25 0.00 0.18
C SER A 114 -3.63 0.49 -0.26
N TYR A 115 -3.89 0.53 -1.57
CA TYR A 115 -5.22 0.87 -2.10
C TYR A 115 -6.31 -0.12 -1.66
N THR A 116 -6.13 -1.40 -1.95
CA THR A 116 -7.12 -2.43 -1.60
C THR A 116 -7.12 -2.72 -0.11
N GLY A 117 -5.97 -2.60 0.55
CA GLY A 117 -5.86 -2.66 2.00
C GLY A 117 -6.65 -1.56 2.71
N ALA A 118 -6.64 -0.33 2.19
CA ALA A 118 -7.45 0.77 2.71
C ALA A 118 -8.96 0.50 2.57
N LEU A 119 -9.39 -0.10 1.47
CA LEU A 119 -10.77 -0.55 1.29
C LEU A 119 -11.15 -1.64 2.30
N ILE A 120 -10.31 -2.68 2.44
CA ILE A 120 -10.51 -3.77 3.41
C ILE A 120 -10.58 -3.21 4.83
N ALA A 121 -9.69 -2.29 5.19
CA ALA A 121 -9.68 -1.66 6.51
C ALA A 121 -10.97 -0.90 6.82
N ASN A 122 -11.53 -0.20 5.82
CA ASN A 122 -12.84 0.46 5.96
C ASN A 122 -13.98 -0.55 6.14
N ILE A 123 -13.98 -1.65 5.37
CA ILE A 123 -14.97 -2.73 5.50
C ILE A 123 -14.87 -3.43 6.86
N LEU A 124 -13.65 -3.58 7.38
CA LEU A 124 -13.41 -4.12 8.72
C LEU A 124 -13.65 -3.09 9.83
N ASN A 125 -13.89 -1.82 9.49
CA ASN A 125 -14.03 -0.72 10.43
C ASN A 125 -12.83 -0.61 11.40
N LEU A 126 -11.63 -0.77 10.85
CA LEU A 126 -10.40 -0.53 11.60
C LEU A 126 -10.24 0.97 11.86
N ASN A 127 -9.71 1.31 13.04
CA ASN A 127 -9.39 2.70 13.33
C ASN A 127 -8.13 3.16 12.57
N LYS A 128 -7.94 4.48 12.46
CA LYS A 128 -6.80 5.08 11.75
C LYS A 128 -5.44 4.57 12.21
N LYS A 129 -5.26 4.34 13.51
CA LYS A 129 -4.00 3.87 14.09
C LYS A 129 -3.71 2.41 13.71
N GLN A 130 -4.72 1.55 13.80
CA GLN A 130 -4.65 0.15 13.38
C GLN A 130 -4.29 0.05 11.90
N PHE A 131 -4.98 0.82 11.06
CA PHE A 131 -4.68 0.86 9.63
C PHE A 131 -3.28 1.39 9.35
N PHE A 132 -2.86 2.50 9.97
CA PHE A 132 -1.53 3.07 9.78
C PHE A 132 -0.43 2.06 10.09
N ILE A 133 -0.52 1.37 11.23
CA ILE A 133 0.47 0.36 11.65
C ILE A 133 0.46 -0.81 10.67
N ALA A 134 -0.72 -1.34 10.33
CA ALA A 134 -0.84 -2.46 9.39
C ALA A 134 -0.28 -2.11 8.01
N ASN A 135 -0.60 -0.92 7.49
CA ASN A 135 -0.12 -0.42 6.22
C ASN A 135 1.39 -0.19 6.25
N ALA A 136 1.93 0.47 7.27
CA ALA A 136 3.36 0.70 7.40
C ALA A 136 4.16 -0.62 7.44
N VAL A 137 3.72 -1.58 8.25
CA VAL A 137 4.39 -2.89 8.34
C VAL A 137 4.29 -3.65 7.02
N GLY A 138 3.09 -3.72 6.43
CA GLY A 138 2.88 -4.41 5.16
C GLY A 138 3.70 -3.81 4.02
N VAL A 139 3.66 -2.49 3.86
CA VAL A 139 4.41 -1.77 2.82
C VAL A 139 5.92 -1.93 3.02
N PHE A 140 6.41 -1.96 4.26
CA PHE A 140 7.83 -2.19 4.54
C PHE A 140 8.27 -3.58 4.06
N VAL A 141 7.51 -4.61 4.41
CA VAL A 141 7.80 -6.00 3.99
C VAL A 141 7.69 -6.12 2.46
N ALA A 142 6.68 -5.52 1.84
CA ALA A 142 6.53 -5.52 0.39
C ALA A 142 7.71 -4.81 -0.30
N ALA A 143 8.14 -3.64 0.21
CA ALA A 143 9.29 -2.92 -0.31
C ALA A 143 10.58 -3.74 -0.18
N LEU A 144 10.77 -4.45 0.94
CA LEU A 144 11.91 -5.34 1.14
C LEU A 144 11.88 -6.49 0.13
N ALA A 145 10.73 -7.16 -0.01
CA ALA A 145 10.57 -8.27 -0.94
C ALA A 145 10.86 -7.86 -2.39
N VAL A 146 10.30 -6.73 -2.85
CA VAL A 146 10.53 -6.22 -4.22
C VAL A 146 11.98 -5.81 -4.42
N THR A 147 12.58 -5.14 -3.43
CA THR A 147 13.99 -4.72 -3.52
C THR A 147 14.92 -5.92 -3.59
N LEU A 148 14.72 -6.92 -2.73
CA LEU A 148 15.49 -8.16 -2.75
C LEU A 148 15.32 -8.87 -4.09
N ALA A 149 14.09 -8.99 -4.60
CA ALA A 149 13.83 -9.59 -5.91
C ALA A 149 14.55 -8.85 -7.05
N CYS A 150 14.64 -7.52 -7.01
CA CYS A 150 15.42 -6.75 -7.99
C CYS A 150 16.92 -7.06 -7.89
N LEU A 151 17.47 -7.10 -6.68
CA LEU A 151 18.91 -7.32 -6.47
C LEU A 151 19.33 -8.76 -6.76
N THR A 152 18.57 -9.76 -6.31
CA THR A 152 18.90 -11.18 -6.52
C THR A 152 18.49 -11.67 -7.90
N GLY A 153 17.37 -11.17 -8.44
CA GLY A 153 16.91 -11.50 -9.79
C GLY A 153 17.83 -10.95 -10.88
N SER A 154 18.40 -9.75 -10.66
CA SER A 154 19.46 -9.23 -11.54
C SER A 154 20.76 -10.02 -11.40
N ALA A 155 21.10 -10.50 -10.20
CA ALA A 155 22.28 -11.33 -9.97
C ALA A 155 22.18 -12.71 -10.63
N THR A 156 21.02 -13.39 -10.58
CA THR A 156 20.83 -14.66 -11.29
C THR A 156 20.90 -14.46 -12.80
N LEU A 157 20.24 -13.44 -13.36
CA LEU A 157 20.33 -13.14 -14.80
C LEU A 157 21.78 -12.83 -15.25
N ALA A 158 22.57 -12.12 -14.44
CA ALA A 158 23.96 -11.80 -14.76
C ALA A 158 24.90 -13.03 -14.71
N VAL A 159 24.58 -14.04 -13.91
CA VAL A 159 25.33 -15.31 -13.83
C VAL A 159 25.02 -16.22 -15.02
N PHE A 160 23.79 -16.21 -15.55
CA PHE A 160 23.41 -17.00 -16.73
C PHE A 160 23.84 -16.38 -18.07
N LEU A 161 24.13 -15.07 -18.11
CA LEU A 161 24.55 -14.34 -19.30
C LEU A 161 26.08 -14.26 -19.48
N LYS A 162 26.83 -15.05 -18.71
CA LYS A 162 28.29 -15.13 -18.75
C LYS A 162 28.71 -16.53 -19.18
#